data_AF-A0A6L4AR98-F1
#
_entry.id   AF-A0A6L4AR98-F1
#
_cell.length_a   1.000
_cell.length_b   1.000
_cell.length_c   1.000
_cell.angle_alpha   90.00
_cell.angle_beta   90.00
_cell.angle_gamma   90.00
#
_symmetry.space_group_name_H-M   'P 1'
#
loop_
_entity.id
_entity.type
_entity.pdbx_description
1 polymer ?
#
loop_
_entity_poly.entity_id
_entity_poly.type
_entity_poly.pdbx_seq_one_letter_code
_entity_poly.pdbx_strand_id
1 'polypeptide(L)'
;MVASGCATPYGVDPAGLRGTYEEVSNSALTSTKASSTTNVVLYRANLRDQIDKNPESVLHDLQQQIAKGDDRRNLRFALAELNFLIGEKLEHADSADRRIKATDSYLLSALYAYSYLFGAGEEPLPSMYDNCFRQACDLYNRALGKGLSTAEGAIALQDEHRELLTGSLQMTVDATRVQGELGQFEKFLLADDYRIRGCTIRNRIWEGNSARTRWPEPPFAARLDS
;
A
#
# COMPACT_ATOMS: atom_id res chain seq x y z
N MET A 1 -13.80 -35.58 -39.16
CA MET A 1 -13.64 -34.11 -39.00
C MET A 1 -13.95 -33.80 -37.55
N VAL A 2 -12.92 -33.56 -36.72
CA VAL A 2 -13.13 -33.16 -35.32
C VAL A 2 -13.21 -31.64 -35.30
N ALA A 3 -14.39 -31.11 -35.01
CA ALA A 3 -14.59 -29.68 -34.84
C ALA A 3 -13.98 -29.25 -33.49
N SER A 4 -12.82 -28.60 -33.52
CA SER A 4 -12.28 -27.90 -32.35
C SER A 4 -12.94 -26.53 -32.28
N GLY A 5 -13.91 -26.36 -31.39
CA GLY A 5 -14.42 -25.03 -31.04
C GLY A 5 -13.32 -24.29 -30.27
N CYS A 6 -12.97 -23.08 -30.71
CA CYS A 6 -12.07 -22.21 -29.97
C CYS A 6 -12.73 -21.85 -28.63
N ALA A 7 -12.34 -22.54 -27.55
CA ALA A 7 -12.63 -22.10 -26.21
C ALA A 7 -11.96 -20.73 -26.04
N THR A 8 -12.76 -19.67 -25.89
CA THR A 8 -12.24 -18.35 -25.58
C THR A 8 -11.61 -18.39 -24.19
N PRO A 9 -10.42 -17.80 -23.97
CA PRO A 9 -9.70 -17.89 -22.70
C PRO A 9 -10.36 -17.13 -21.54
N TYR A 10 -11.56 -16.59 -21.76
CA TYR A 10 -12.32 -15.82 -20.79
C TYR A 10 -13.53 -16.65 -20.34
N GLY A 11 -13.54 -17.00 -19.06
CA GLY A 11 -14.66 -17.64 -18.35
C GLY A 11 -15.08 -16.78 -17.16
N VAL A 12 -16.31 -16.94 -16.72
CA VAL A 12 -16.82 -16.30 -15.49
C VAL A 12 -17.22 -17.41 -14.54
N ASP A 13 -16.55 -17.49 -13.40
CA ASP A 13 -16.92 -18.39 -12.31
C ASP A 13 -17.81 -17.66 -11.29
N PRO A 14 -18.91 -18.27 -10.82
CA PRO A 14 -19.72 -17.66 -9.78
C PRO A 14 -18.95 -17.63 -8.44
N ALA A 15 -18.38 -16.46 -8.11
CA ALA A 15 -17.64 -16.25 -6.86
C ALA A 15 -18.51 -15.80 -5.67
N GLY A 16 -19.78 -15.49 -5.91
CA GLY A 16 -20.69 -14.91 -4.91
C GLY A 16 -20.26 -13.50 -4.46
N LEU A 17 -21.12 -12.83 -3.68
CA LEU A 17 -20.86 -11.45 -3.23
C LEU A 17 -19.58 -11.34 -2.39
N ARG A 18 -19.32 -12.28 -1.50
CA ARG A 18 -18.10 -12.25 -0.66
C ARG A 18 -16.83 -12.52 -1.47
N GLY A 19 -16.84 -13.51 -2.36
CA GLY A 19 -15.67 -13.82 -3.19
C GLY A 19 -15.29 -12.68 -4.13
N THR A 20 -16.29 -12.02 -4.74
CA THR A 20 -16.04 -10.82 -5.56
C THR A 20 -15.49 -9.64 -4.74
N TYR A 21 -16.00 -9.41 -3.53
CA TYR A 21 -15.46 -8.38 -2.63
C TYR A 21 -14.04 -8.71 -2.16
N GLU A 22 -13.76 -9.96 -1.82
CA GLU A 22 -12.42 -10.43 -1.44
C GLU A 22 -11.42 -10.18 -2.58
N GLU A 23 -11.78 -10.54 -3.82
CA GLU A 23 -10.96 -10.31 -5.00
C GLU A 23 -10.65 -8.83 -5.23
N VAL A 24 -11.63 -7.94 -5.06
CA VAL A 24 -11.45 -6.49 -5.21
C VAL A 24 -10.64 -5.89 -4.05
N SER A 25 -10.75 -6.47 -2.84
CA SER A 25 -10.04 -6.01 -1.65
C SER A 25 -8.63 -6.56 -1.51
N ASN A 26 -8.27 -7.57 -2.30
CA ASN A 26 -6.94 -8.16 -2.29
C ASN A 26 -5.90 -7.14 -2.76
N SER A 27 -4.90 -6.96 -1.91
CA SER A 27 -3.72 -6.14 -2.18
C SER A 27 -2.52 -6.75 -1.46
N ALA A 28 -1.35 -6.16 -1.66
CA ALA A 28 -0.15 -6.53 -0.92
C ALA A 28 -0.28 -6.36 0.62
N LEU A 29 -1.22 -5.55 1.10
CA LEU A 29 -1.43 -5.34 2.53
C LEU A 29 -2.29 -6.43 3.19
N THR A 30 -3.14 -7.09 2.39
CA THR A 30 -4.12 -8.08 2.87
C THR A 30 -3.78 -9.49 2.40
N SER A 31 -2.84 -9.64 1.46
CA SER A 31 -2.47 -10.91 0.84
C SER A 31 -1.02 -10.89 0.36
N THR A 32 -0.48 -12.07 0.03
CA THR A 32 0.87 -12.22 -0.56
C THR A 32 0.89 -11.99 -2.08
N LYS A 33 -0.17 -11.40 -2.65
CA LYS A 33 -0.36 -11.21 -4.08
C LYS A 33 -0.65 -9.74 -4.40
N ALA A 34 -0.27 -9.34 -5.60
CA ALA A 34 -0.59 -8.02 -6.13
C ALA A 34 -2.09 -7.88 -6.40
N SER A 35 -2.62 -6.68 -6.18
CA SER A 35 -3.99 -6.31 -6.51
C SER A 35 -4.33 -6.49 -7.98
N SER A 36 -5.63 -6.52 -8.30
CA SER A 36 -6.12 -6.54 -9.68
C SER A 36 -5.60 -5.35 -10.49
N THR A 37 -5.52 -4.16 -9.89
CA THR A 37 -4.97 -2.94 -10.51
C THR A 37 -3.52 -3.14 -10.97
N THR A 38 -2.66 -3.67 -10.10
CA THR A 38 -1.26 -3.95 -10.43
C THR A 38 -1.14 -5.07 -11.46
N ASN A 39 -1.99 -6.08 -11.39
CA ASN A 39 -2.02 -7.15 -12.39
C ASN A 39 -2.39 -6.62 -13.78
N VAL A 40 -3.25 -5.61 -13.90
CA VAL A 40 -3.55 -4.95 -15.18
C VAL A 40 -2.31 -4.25 -15.75
N VAL A 41 -1.51 -3.59 -14.91
CA VAL A 41 -0.24 -2.94 -15.34
C VAL A 41 0.75 -4.00 -15.84
N LEU A 42 0.95 -5.07 -15.05
CA LEU A 42 1.82 -6.19 -15.43
C LEU A 42 1.38 -6.88 -16.73
N TYR A 43 0.07 -7.07 -16.91
CA TYR A 43 -0.48 -7.66 -18.12
C TYR A 43 -0.21 -6.79 -19.34
N ARG A 44 -0.48 -5.48 -19.25
CA ARG A 44 -0.22 -4.52 -20.34
C ARG A 44 1.26 -4.44 -20.72
N ALA A 45 2.15 -4.63 -19.75
CA ALA A 45 3.59 -4.67 -19.98
C ALA A 45 4.09 -6.05 -20.45
N ASN A 46 3.25 -7.09 -20.52
CA ASN A 46 3.64 -8.48 -20.78
C ASN A 46 4.67 -9.03 -19.75
N LEU A 47 4.56 -8.59 -18.50
CA LEU A 47 5.47 -8.95 -17.39
C LEU A 47 4.81 -9.84 -16.32
N ARG A 48 3.54 -10.21 -16.50
CA ARG A 48 2.76 -10.93 -15.48
C ARG A 48 3.38 -12.26 -15.06
N ASP A 49 3.88 -13.04 -16.02
CA ASP A 49 4.49 -14.35 -15.75
C ASP A 49 5.95 -14.25 -15.31
N GLN A 50 6.55 -13.05 -15.45
CA GLN A 50 7.96 -12.81 -15.13
C GLN A 50 8.14 -12.36 -13.68
N ILE A 51 7.13 -11.75 -13.05
CA ILE A 51 7.26 -11.21 -11.68
C ILE A 51 7.65 -12.29 -10.65
N ASP A 52 7.18 -13.52 -10.83
CA ASP A 52 7.51 -14.63 -9.93
C ASP A 52 8.87 -15.27 -10.24
N LYS A 53 9.39 -15.07 -11.46
CA LYS A 53 10.66 -15.68 -11.93
C LYS A 53 11.84 -14.74 -11.76
N ASN A 54 11.66 -13.46 -12.09
CA ASN A 54 12.68 -12.44 -12.09
C ASN A 54 12.08 -11.08 -11.69
N PRO A 55 11.72 -10.89 -10.40
CA PRO A 55 11.08 -9.67 -9.93
C PRO A 55 11.95 -8.42 -10.12
N GLU A 56 13.26 -8.54 -9.99
CA GLU A 56 14.20 -7.43 -10.16
C GLU A 56 14.17 -6.88 -11.58
N SER A 57 14.19 -7.76 -12.60
CA SER A 57 14.06 -7.34 -14.00
C SER A 57 12.71 -6.70 -14.29
N VAL A 58 11.63 -7.23 -13.72
CA VAL A 58 10.28 -6.65 -13.90
C VAL A 58 10.19 -5.26 -13.30
N LEU A 59 10.71 -5.06 -12.08
CA LEU A 59 10.76 -3.74 -11.46
C LEU A 59 11.58 -2.77 -12.30
N HIS A 60 12.77 -3.19 -12.73
CA HIS A 60 13.62 -2.36 -13.58
C HIS A 60 12.89 -1.95 -14.87
N ASP A 61 12.22 -2.87 -15.55
CA ASP A 61 11.49 -2.57 -16.79
C ASP A 61 10.33 -1.59 -16.58
N LEU A 62 9.59 -1.72 -15.48
CA LEU A 62 8.53 -0.77 -15.11
C LEU A 62 9.11 0.61 -14.74
N GLN A 63 10.23 0.65 -14.01
CA GLN A 63 10.94 1.91 -13.71
C GLN A 63 11.46 2.60 -14.97
N GLN A 64 11.95 1.83 -15.94
CA GLN A 64 12.38 2.35 -17.24
C GLN A 64 11.24 2.98 -18.03
N GLN A 65 9.98 2.52 -17.86
CA GLN A 65 8.83 3.19 -18.46
C GLN A 65 8.66 4.61 -17.89
N ILE A 66 8.74 4.77 -16.57
CA ILE A 66 8.71 6.09 -15.93
C ILE A 66 9.87 6.97 -16.41
N ALA A 67 11.09 6.41 -16.48
CA ALA A 67 12.26 7.14 -16.95
C ALA A 67 12.13 7.61 -18.42
N LYS A 68 11.35 6.90 -19.24
CA LYS A 68 11.04 7.26 -20.63
C LYS A 68 9.85 8.23 -20.77
N GLY A 69 9.28 8.69 -19.66
CA GLY A 69 8.21 9.68 -19.63
C GLY A 69 6.80 9.11 -19.44
N ASP A 70 6.66 7.83 -19.10
CA ASP A 70 5.37 7.27 -18.70
C ASP A 70 4.99 7.80 -17.32
N ASP A 71 4.01 8.70 -17.27
CA ASP A 71 3.62 9.41 -16.06
C ASP A 71 2.36 8.84 -15.40
N ARG A 72 1.78 7.76 -15.95
CA ARG A 72 0.54 7.14 -15.48
C ARG A 72 0.59 6.81 -14.00
N ARG A 73 -0.45 7.17 -13.24
CA ARG A 73 -0.49 6.93 -11.79
C ARG A 73 -0.57 5.46 -11.45
N ASN A 74 -1.31 4.66 -12.23
CA ASN A 74 -1.41 3.23 -11.99
C ASN A 74 -0.05 2.51 -12.07
N LEU A 75 0.90 3.00 -12.87
CA LEU A 75 2.27 2.49 -12.93
C LEU A 75 3.03 2.77 -11.63
N ARG A 76 2.87 3.98 -11.07
CA ARG A 76 3.44 4.35 -9.75
C ARG A 76 2.83 3.50 -8.64
N PHE A 77 1.51 3.32 -8.65
CA PHE A 77 0.83 2.45 -7.70
C PHE A 77 1.33 1.00 -7.80
N ALA A 78 1.46 0.47 -9.02
CA ALA A 78 1.97 -0.88 -9.25
C ALA A 78 3.41 -1.05 -8.73
N LEU A 79 4.30 -0.09 -8.99
CA LEU A 79 5.64 -0.10 -8.41
C LEU A 79 5.62 -0.06 -6.89
N ALA A 80 4.74 0.74 -6.28
CA ALA A 80 4.60 0.79 -4.83
C ALA A 80 4.20 -0.57 -4.24
N GLU A 81 3.19 -1.21 -4.83
CA GLU A 81 2.68 -2.50 -4.38
C GLU A 81 3.69 -3.64 -4.60
N LEU A 82 4.35 -3.68 -5.76
CA LEU A 82 5.33 -4.73 -6.06
C LEU A 82 6.57 -4.63 -5.18
N ASN A 83 7.10 -3.43 -4.94
CA ASN A 83 8.22 -3.23 -4.03
C ASN A 83 7.87 -3.64 -2.59
N PHE A 84 6.62 -3.40 -2.16
CA PHE A 84 6.15 -3.86 -0.85
C PHE A 84 6.19 -5.40 -0.74
N LEU A 85 5.62 -6.10 -1.73
CA LEU A 85 5.61 -7.57 -1.77
C LEU A 85 7.02 -8.16 -1.80
N ILE A 86 7.96 -7.51 -2.49
CA ILE A 86 9.36 -7.93 -2.52
C ILE A 86 10.00 -7.71 -1.16
N GLY A 87 9.73 -6.57 -0.51
CA GLY A 87 10.12 -6.28 0.86
C GLY A 87 9.67 -7.39 1.82
N GLU A 88 8.40 -7.77 1.78
CA GLU A 88 7.85 -8.85 2.63
C GLU A 88 8.54 -10.19 2.37
N LYS A 89 8.77 -10.55 1.11
CA LYS A 89 9.47 -11.80 0.76
C LYS A 89 10.91 -11.82 1.26
N LEU A 90 11.62 -10.69 1.20
CA LEU A 90 13.02 -10.59 1.59
C LEU A 90 13.20 -10.47 3.11
N GLU A 91 12.27 -9.83 3.81
CA GLU A 91 12.30 -9.63 5.26
C GLU A 91 12.36 -10.98 6.02
N HIS A 92 11.65 -11.99 5.51
CA HIS A 92 11.59 -13.32 6.11
C HIS A 92 12.81 -14.21 5.78
N ALA A 93 13.83 -13.67 5.09
CA ALA A 93 15.02 -14.44 4.75
C ALA A 93 16.08 -14.43 5.85
N ASP A 94 16.82 -15.54 5.99
CA ASP A 94 17.84 -15.70 7.04
C ASP A 94 19.09 -14.81 6.87
N SER A 95 19.26 -14.17 5.72
CA SER A 95 20.46 -13.38 5.37
C SER A 95 20.34 -11.89 5.75
N ALA A 96 21.38 -11.35 6.37
CA ALA A 96 21.48 -9.91 6.66
C ALA A 96 21.45 -9.04 5.39
N ASP A 97 22.11 -9.47 4.30
CA ASP A 97 22.06 -8.79 3.00
C ASP A 97 20.63 -8.69 2.46
N ARG A 98 19.85 -9.77 2.60
CA ARG A 98 18.45 -9.78 2.16
C ARG A 98 17.57 -8.87 3.00
N ARG A 99 17.81 -8.79 4.32
CA ARG A 99 17.09 -7.85 5.18
C ARG A 99 17.37 -6.40 4.79
N ILE A 100 18.59 -6.04 4.44
CA ILE A 100 18.91 -4.69 3.91
C ILE A 100 18.13 -4.42 2.62
N LYS A 101 18.13 -5.37 1.67
CA LYS A 101 17.35 -5.25 0.43
C LYS A 101 15.84 -5.17 0.68
N ALA A 102 15.34 -5.84 1.74
CA ALA A 102 13.94 -5.74 2.15
C ALA A 102 13.62 -4.29 2.56
N THR A 103 14.47 -3.70 3.40
CA THR A 103 14.34 -2.31 3.85
C THR A 103 14.38 -1.32 2.67
N ASP A 104 15.28 -1.50 1.71
CA ASP A 104 15.33 -0.68 0.49
C ASP A 104 14.06 -0.83 -0.37
N SER A 105 13.55 -2.06 -0.49
CA SER A 105 12.29 -2.33 -1.20
C SER A 105 11.12 -1.61 -0.53
N TYR A 106 11.06 -1.61 0.81
CA TYR A 106 10.03 -0.87 1.53
C TYR A 106 10.17 0.66 1.34
N LEU A 107 11.38 1.21 1.31
CA LEU A 107 11.57 2.64 1.02
C LEU A 107 11.15 3.00 -0.41
N LEU A 108 11.48 2.17 -1.41
CA LEU A 108 11.01 2.35 -2.78
C LEU A 108 9.48 2.28 -2.86
N SER A 109 8.87 1.35 -2.11
CA SER A 109 7.42 1.26 -2.00
C SER A 109 6.80 2.55 -1.46
N ALA A 110 7.36 3.11 -0.38
CA ALA A 110 6.92 4.39 0.19
C ALA A 110 7.07 5.55 -0.81
N LEU A 111 8.19 5.63 -1.53
CA LEU A 111 8.44 6.68 -2.53
C LEU A 111 7.44 6.62 -3.68
N TYR A 112 7.16 5.43 -4.22
CA TYR A 112 6.18 5.29 -5.31
C TYR A 112 4.74 5.49 -4.83
N ALA A 113 4.41 5.08 -3.60
CA ALA A 113 3.10 5.37 -3.00
C ALA A 113 2.90 6.88 -2.83
N TYR A 114 3.92 7.59 -2.33
CA TYR A 114 3.92 9.05 -2.27
C TYR A 114 3.77 9.68 -3.66
N SER A 115 4.53 9.19 -4.65
CA SER A 115 4.46 9.69 -6.03
C SER A 115 3.09 9.44 -6.69
N TYR A 116 2.39 8.36 -6.33
CA TYR A 116 1.01 8.11 -6.72
C TYR A 116 0.04 9.11 -6.07
N LEU A 117 0.17 9.33 -4.75
CA LEU A 117 -0.74 10.18 -3.97
C LEU A 117 -0.57 11.67 -4.25
N PHE A 118 0.67 12.13 -4.43
CA PHE A 118 1.03 13.56 -4.44
C PHE A 118 1.92 13.97 -5.61
N GLY A 119 2.50 13.01 -6.34
CA GLY A 119 3.40 13.31 -7.44
C GLY A 119 2.70 14.02 -8.59
N ALA A 120 3.40 14.99 -9.17
CA ALA A 120 2.97 15.68 -10.38
C ALA A 120 2.85 14.69 -11.56
N GLY A 121 1.95 14.98 -12.50
CA GLY A 121 1.67 14.19 -13.70
C GLY A 121 0.48 14.78 -14.44
N GLU A 122 0.22 14.30 -15.66
CA GLU A 122 -0.92 14.72 -16.48
C GLU A 122 -2.26 14.22 -15.90
N GLU A 123 -2.26 13.06 -15.23
CA GLU A 123 -3.44 12.52 -14.57
C GLU A 123 -3.77 13.28 -13.27
N PRO A 124 -5.07 13.54 -12.99
CA PRO A 124 -5.50 14.18 -11.76
C PRO A 124 -5.09 13.34 -10.54
N LEU A 125 -4.94 14.00 -9.38
CA LEU A 125 -4.68 13.29 -8.13
C LEU A 125 -5.79 12.27 -7.83
N PRO A 126 -5.46 11.12 -7.24
CA PRO A 126 -6.43 10.09 -6.93
C PRO A 126 -7.50 10.61 -5.95
N SER A 127 -8.75 10.26 -6.22
CA SER A 127 -9.87 10.60 -5.35
C SER A 127 -9.81 9.79 -4.06
N MET A 128 -10.24 10.37 -2.94
CA MET A 128 -10.40 9.64 -1.67
C MET A 128 -11.39 8.45 -1.76
N TYR A 129 -12.22 8.41 -2.80
CA TYR A 129 -13.16 7.32 -3.08
C TYR A 129 -12.58 6.23 -4.00
N ASP A 130 -11.35 6.40 -4.50
CA ASP A 130 -10.63 5.35 -5.22
C ASP A 130 -10.11 4.30 -4.21
N ASN A 131 -10.33 3.02 -4.47
CA ASN A 131 -9.79 1.94 -3.64
C ASN A 131 -8.26 2.00 -3.59
N CYS A 132 -7.61 2.37 -4.70
CA CYS A 132 -6.16 2.50 -4.78
C CYS A 132 -5.65 3.67 -3.92
N PHE A 133 -6.44 4.73 -3.71
CA PHE A 133 -6.09 5.83 -2.82
C PHE A 133 -5.86 5.33 -1.39
N ARG A 134 -6.85 4.61 -0.84
CA ARG A 134 -6.76 4.09 0.54
C ARG A 134 -5.61 3.11 0.70
N GLN A 135 -5.43 2.22 -0.28
CA GLN A 135 -4.33 1.25 -0.31
C GLN A 135 -2.96 1.94 -0.40
N ALA A 136 -2.82 2.98 -1.22
CA ALA A 136 -1.58 3.73 -1.32
C ALA A 136 -1.21 4.47 -0.02
N CYS A 137 -2.20 4.99 0.71
CA CYS A 137 -1.97 5.57 2.04
C CYS A 137 -1.42 4.53 3.02
N ASP A 138 -2.02 3.33 3.05
CA ASP A 138 -1.56 2.25 3.93
C ASP A 138 -0.18 1.73 3.50
N LEU A 139 0.07 1.57 2.19
CA LEU A 139 1.37 1.23 1.65
C LEU A 139 2.42 2.26 2.05
N TYR A 140 2.14 3.56 1.86
CA TYR A 140 3.06 4.64 2.26
C TYR A 140 3.42 4.56 3.74
N ASN A 141 2.42 4.49 4.63
CA ASN A 141 2.64 4.51 6.08
C ASN A 141 3.40 3.25 6.53
N ARG A 142 2.96 2.07 6.10
CA ARG A 142 3.53 0.80 6.52
C ARG A 142 4.93 0.60 5.94
N ALA A 143 5.12 0.90 4.66
CA ALA A 143 6.41 0.75 3.99
C ALA A 143 7.44 1.76 4.51
N LEU A 144 7.04 3.00 4.80
CA LEU A 144 7.94 3.97 5.43
C LEU A 144 8.40 3.47 6.81
N GLY A 145 7.47 2.99 7.64
CA GLY A 145 7.80 2.42 8.94
C GLY A 145 8.76 1.23 8.85
N LYS A 146 8.49 0.28 7.93
CA LYS A 146 9.35 -0.87 7.66
C LYS A 146 10.73 -0.47 7.09
N GLY A 147 10.78 0.52 6.22
CA GLY A 147 12.00 1.07 5.63
C GLY A 147 12.91 1.80 6.63
N LEU A 148 12.34 2.29 7.71
CA LEU A 148 13.05 2.95 8.82
C LEU A 148 13.27 2.04 10.03
N SER A 149 12.85 0.77 9.96
CA SER A 149 12.96 -0.17 11.08
C SER A 149 14.41 -0.63 11.28
N THR A 150 14.85 -0.67 12.53
CA THR A 150 16.13 -1.25 12.96
C THR A 150 16.02 -2.76 13.12
N ALA A 151 17.14 -3.45 13.36
CA ALA A 151 17.15 -4.89 13.61
C ALA A 151 16.33 -5.29 14.84
N GLU A 152 16.15 -4.37 15.80
CA GLU A 152 15.35 -4.54 17.01
C GLU A 152 13.85 -4.22 16.79
N GLY A 153 13.45 -3.80 15.59
CA GLY A 153 12.07 -3.47 15.23
C GLY A 153 11.60 -2.09 15.69
N ALA A 154 12.51 -1.24 16.19
CA ALA A 154 12.22 0.17 16.46
C ALA A 154 12.39 1.00 15.19
N ILE A 155 11.73 2.15 15.10
CA ILE A 155 11.89 3.09 13.97
C ILE A 155 13.00 4.08 14.30
N ALA A 156 14.01 4.17 13.42
CA ALA A 156 15.07 5.16 13.52
C ALA A 156 14.66 6.46 12.80
N LEU A 157 14.35 7.51 13.58
CA LEU A 157 14.08 8.85 13.06
C LEU A 157 15.34 9.70 13.14
N GLN A 158 16.17 9.62 12.11
CA GLN A 158 17.41 10.39 12.00
C GLN A 158 17.64 10.85 10.56
N ASP A 159 18.46 11.88 10.41
CA ASP A 159 18.97 12.27 9.10
C ASP A 159 19.83 11.14 8.54
N GLU A 160 19.56 10.75 7.31
CA GLU A 160 20.25 9.63 6.69
C GLU A 160 20.33 9.84 5.18
N HIS A 161 21.50 9.52 4.62
CA HIS A 161 21.68 9.35 3.19
C HIS A 161 21.79 7.85 2.90
N ARG A 162 20.91 7.33 2.06
CA ARG A 162 20.88 5.91 1.72
C ARG A 162 20.97 5.71 0.21
N GLU A 163 21.93 4.88 -0.20
CA GLU A 163 21.97 4.36 -1.56
C GLU A 163 20.92 3.24 -1.67
N LEU A 164 19.96 3.42 -2.56
CA LEU A 164 18.95 2.40 -2.85
C LEU A 164 19.40 1.57 -4.06
N LEU A 165 18.73 0.43 -4.28
CA LEU A 165 18.88 -0.36 -5.51
C LEU A 165 18.63 0.48 -6.78
N THR A 166 17.90 1.59 -6.65
CA THR A 166 17.70 2.56 -7.73
C THR A 166 17.77 3.98 -7.17
N GLY A 167 18.91 4.63 -7.39
CA GLY A 167 19.16 6.02 -6.98
C GLY A 167 19.50 6.18 -5.51
N SER A 168 19.56 7.43 -5.06
CA SER A 168 19.91 7.81 -3.69
C SER A 168 18.72 8.50 -3.01
N LEU A 169 18.50 8.20 -1.73
CA LEU A 169 17.48 8.83 -0.90
C LEU A 169 18.15 9.64 0.22
N GLN A 170 17.87 10.95 0.24
CA GLN A 170 18.18 11.79 1.39
C GLN A 170 16.95 11.92 2.27
N MET A 171 17.09 11.53 3.53
CA MET A 171 16.08 11.68 4.57
C MET A 171 16.53 12.74 5.55
N THR A 172 15.61 13.63 5.93
CA THR A 172 15.83 14.67 6.93
C THR A 172 14.65 14.70 7.88
N VAL A 173 14.95 14.69 9.18
CA VAL A 173 13.94 14.71 10.24
C VAL A 173 13.80 16.13 10.77
N ASP A 174 12.70 16.78 10.41
CA ASP A 174 12.35 18.09 10.96
C ASP A 174 11.53 17.92 12.25
N ALA A 175 12.24 17.86 13.39
CA ALA A 175 11.63 17.74 14.71
C ALA A 175 10.71 18.92 15.07
N THR A 176 10.84 20.08 14.41
CA THR A 176 10.00 21.26 14.70
C THR A 176 8.57 21.10 14.22
N ARG A 177 8.31 20.15 13.31
CA ARG A 177 6.99 19.86 12.75
C ARG A 177 6.20 18.84 13.56
N VAL A 178 6.80 18.26 14.60
CA VAL A 178 6.16 17.26 15.46
C VAL A 178 5.56 17.95 16.68
N GLN A 179 4.32 17.58 17.04
CA GLN A 179 3.73 18.04 18.29
C GLN A 179 4.37 17.28 19.46
N GLY A 180 5.17 17.98 20.26
CA GLY A 180 5.93 17.42 21.39
C GLY A 180 7.41 17.25 21.06
N GLU A 181 8.22 17.03 22.09
CA GLU A 181 9.66 16.83 21.94
C GLU A 181 9.94 15.36 21.59
N LEU A 182 10.47 15.09 20.39
CA LEU A 182 10.84 13.73 19.96
C LEU A 182 11.75 13.02 20.97
N GLY A 183 12.60 13.76 21.68
CA GLY A 183 13.51 13.23 22.71
C GLY A 183 12.82 12.72 23.98
N GLN A 184 11.52 12.96 24.16
CA GLN A 184 10.75 12.39 25.29
C GLN A 184 10.30 10.95 25.03
N PHE A 185 10.43 10.46 23.80
CA PHE A 185 10.05 9.09 23.43
C PHE A 185 11.28 8.18 23.46
N GLU A 186 11.19 7.08 24.22
CA GLU A 186 12.26 6.06 24.28
C GLU A 186 12.44 5.34 22.95
N LYS A 187 11.34 5.05 22.26
CA LYS A 187 11.32 4.34 20.99
C LYS A 187 10.10 4.68 20.17
N PHE A 188 10.27 4.65 18.85
CA PHE A 188 9.19 4.74 17.88
C PHE A 188 8.86 3.34 17.38
N LEU A 189 7.57 3.02 17.30
CA LEU A 189 7.07 1.70 16.90
C LEU A 189 6.01 1.85 15.82
N LEU A 190 5.92 0.88 14.92
CA LEU A 190 4.89 0.85 13.89
C LEU A 190 3.55 0.49 14.51
N ALA A 191 2.59 1.41 14.48
CA ALA A 191 1.28 1.21 15.12
C ALA A 191 0.53 -0.02 14.57
N ASP A 192 0.68 -0.30 13.27
CA ASP A 192 -0.02 -1.38 12.56
C ASP A 192 0.41 -2.79 13.00
N ASP A 193 1.48 -2.92 13.77
CA ASP A 193 1.94 -4.21 14.31
C ASP A 193 1.28 -4.55 15.67
N TYR A 194 0.49 -3.63 16.25
CA TYR A 194 -0.11 -3.79 17.56
C TYR A 194 -1.64 -3.81 17.49
N ARG A 195 -2.24 -4.85 18.09
CA ARG A 195 -3.69 -4.89 18.34
C ARG A 195 -3.99 -4.36 19.74
N ILE A 196 -4.74 -3.27 19.82
CA ILE A 196 -5.24 -2.73 21.08
C ILE A 196 -6.31 -3.68 21.64
N ARG A 197 -6.21 -4.03 22.92
CA ARG A 197 -7.21 -4.81 23.66
C ARG A 197 -7.59 -4.07 24.93
N GLY A 198 -8.84 -4.26 25.40
CA GLY A 198 -9.28 -3.75 26.70
C GLY A 198 -9.64 -2.26 26.77
N CYS A 199 -9.56 -1.51 25.67
CA CYS A 199 -10.12 -0.16 25.62
C CYS A 199 -11.65 -0.23 25.59
N THR A 200 -12.29 -0.04 26.75
CA THR A 200 -13.73 0.27 26.80
C THR A 200 -13.92 1.65 26.19
N ILE A 201 -14.76 1.77 25.15
CA ILE A 201 -15.09 3.06 24.52
C ILE A 201 -15.62 4.00 25.61
N ARG A 202 -14.79 4.95 26.05
CA ARG A 202 -15.23 6.07 26.88
C ARG A 202 -15.51 7.22 25.94
N ASN A 203 -16.76 7.32 25.52
CA ASN A 203 -17.21 8.46 24.75
C ASN A 203 -17.28 9.66 25.71
N ARG A 204 -16.28 10.55 25.68
CA ARG A 204 -16.37 11.83 26.39
C ARG A 204 -17.31 12.72 25.58
N ILE A 205 -18.60 12.61 25.86
CA ILE A 205 -19.58 13.58 25.39
C ILE A 205 -19.20 14.90 26.09
N TRP A 206 -18.76 15.88 25.31
CA TRP A 206 -18.65 17.24 25.80
C TRP A 206 -20.07 17.74 26.07
N GLU A 207 -20.48 17.76 27.35
CA GLU A 207 -21.71 18.42 27.80
C GLU A 207 -21.52 19.93 27.79
N GLY A 208 -21.30 20.48 26.60
CA GLY A 208 -21.37 21.90 26.30
C GLY A 208 -22.36 22.11 25.17
N ASN A 209 -23.64 22.13 25.53
CA ASN A 209 -24.73 22.74 24.76
C ASN A 209 -24.86 22.36 23.27
N SER A 210 -24.86 21.06 22.95
CA SER A 210 -25.25 20.58 21.62
C SER A 210 -26.74 20.29 21.56
N ALA A 211 -27.47 21.16 20.87
CA ALA A 211 -28.82 20.89 20.39
C ALA A 211 -28.86 19.50 19.74
N ARG A 212 -29.85 18.68 20.11
CA ARG A 212 -30.14 17.39 19.49
C ARG A 212 -30.37 17.58 17.99
N THR A 213 -29.34 17.47 17.16
CA THR A 213 -29.50 17.25 15.73
C THR A 213 -30.02 15.83 15.54
N ARG A 214 -31.35 15.72 15.44
CA ARG A 214 -32.02 14.53 14.92
C ARG A 214 -31.53 14.31 13.49
N TRP A 215 -30.86 13.20 13.25
CA TRP A 215 -30.54 12.75 11.89
C TRP A 215 -31.84 12.68 11.08
N PRO A 216 -31.87 13.15 9.82
CA PRO A 216 -33.03 12.97 8.97
C PRO A 216 -33.30 11.47 8.83
N GLU A 217 -34.56 11.06 9.01
CA GLU A 217 -34.99 9.69 8.80
C GLU A 217 -34.60 9.27 7.37
N PRO A 218 -33.99 8.08 7.18
CA PRO A 218 -33.72 7.57 5.85
C PRO A 218 -35.05 7.46 5.07
N PRO A 219 -35.05 7.74 3.75
CA PRO A 219 -36.29 7.75 2.95
C PRO A 219 -36.93 6.36 2.78
N PHE A 220 -36.36 5.31 3.38
CA PHE A 220 -36.88 3.95 3.37
C PHE A 220 -37.03 3.45 4.81
N ALA A 221 -38.26 3.12 5.18
CA ALA A 221 -38.56 2.40 6.42
C ALA A 221 -38.55 0.89 6.12
N ALA A 222 -37.52 0.18 6.57
CA ALA A 222 -37.54 -1.27 6.59
C ALA A 222 -38.34 -1.73 7.82
N ARG A 223 -39.61 -2.12 7.63
CA ARG A 223 -40.34 -2.90 8.64
C ARG A 223 -39.88 -4.35 8.53
N LEU A 224 -39.29 -4.86 9.61
CA LEU A 224 -39.16 -6.30 9.80
C LEU A 224 -40.50 -6.77 10.36
N ASP A 225 -41.30 -7.41 9.50
CA ASP A 225 -42.48 -8.13 9.94
C ASP A 225 -42.00 -9.43 10.61
N SER A 226 -42.27 -9.54 11.90
CA SER A 226 -42.09 -10.76 12.71
C SER A 226 -43.26 -11.71 12.55
#